data_AF-A0A2X3H279-F1
#
_entry.id   AF-A0A2X3H279-F1
#
_cell.length_a   1.000
_cell.length_b   1.000
_cell.length_c   1.000
_cell.angle_alpha   90.00
_cell.angle_beta   90.00
_cell.angle_gamma   90.00
#
_symmetry.space_group_name_H-M   'P 1'
#
loop_
_entity.id
_entity.type
_entity.pdbx_description
1 polymer ?
#
loop_
_entity_poly.entity_id
_entity_poly.type
_entity_poly.pdbx_seq_one_letter_code
_entity_poly.pdbx_strand_id
1 'polypeptide(L)'
;MNRDMPTQEQLLFLKKEASNDLPFHFFGHVASANAFRIQNKVHLDTGCVHSNLLTAATIHNQSLKIKSIPSHHETTLDKKLPHLF
;
A
#
# COMPACT_ATOMS: atom_id res chain seq x y z
N MET A 1 -0.68 -14.59 12.92
CA MET A 1 -0.99 -13.15 13.02
C MET A 1 -1.99 -12.95 14.14
N ASN A 2 -1.66 -12.11 15.12
CA ASN A 2 -2.65 -11.66 16.09
C ASN A 2 -3.51 -10.57 15.42
N ARG A 3 -4.75 -10.92 15.06
CA ARG A 3 -5.65 -10.01 14.32
C ARG A 3 -6.19 -8.88 15.19
N ASP A 4 -6.01 -8.97 16.50
CA ASP A 4 -6.50 -7.99 17.47
C ASP A 4 -5.53 -6.81 17.63
N MET A 5 -4.30 -6.93 17.11
CA MET A 5 -3.34 -5.84 17.10
C MET A 5 -3.69 -4.77 16.06
N PRO A 6 -3.36 -3.49 16.30
CA PRO A 6 -3.46 -2.46 15.27
C PRO A 6 -2.74 -2.84 13.98
N THR A 7 -3.36 -2.57 12.82
CA THR A 7 -2.83 -2.95 11.49
C THR A 7 -1.38 -2.48 11.29
N GLN A 8 -1.06 -1.25 11.71
CA GLN A 8 0.29 -0.70 11.61
C GLN A 8 1.33 -1.54 12.39
N GLU A 9 0.97 -2.04 13.57
CA GLU A 9 1.86 -2.86 14.40
C GLU A 9 2.09 -4.24 13.78
N GLN A 10 1.03 -4.85 13.24
CA GLN A 10 1.13 -6.12 12.51
C GLN A 10 2.07 -6.01 11.30
N LEU A 11 2.24 -4.82 10.74
CA LEU A 11 3.06 -4.55 9.56
C LEU A 11 4.49 -4.08 9.88
N LEU A 12 4.90 -3.95 11.14
CA LEU A 12 6.24 -3.48 11.50
C LEU A 12 7.36 -4.36 10.94
N PHE A 13 7.09 -5.64 10.66
CA PHE A 13 8.04 -6.52 9.98
C PHE A 13 8.49 -5.97 8.61
N LEU A 14 7.65 -5.19 7.92
CA LEU A 14 8.01 -4.56 6.65
C LEU A 14 9.22 -3.64 6.80
N LYS A 15 9.34 -2.92 7.93
CA LYS A 15 10.53 -2.09 8.22
C LYS A 15 11.76 -2.94 8.50
N LYS A 16 11.59 -4.06 9.19
CA LYS A 16 12.69 -4.98 9.55
C LYS A 16 13.26 -5.70 8.33
N GLU A 17 12.41 -6.05 7.37
CA GLU A 17 12.77 -6.83 6.18
C GLU A 17 13.02 -5.97 4.93
N ALA A 18 12.83 -4.66 5.03
CA ALA A 18 13.14 -3.72 3.97
C ALA A 18 14.66 -3.64 3.75
N SER A 19 15.09 -3.74 2.49
CA SER A 19 16.49 -3.57 2.07
C SER A 19 16.56 -2.85 0.73
N ASN A 20 17.46 -1.87 0.56
CA ASN A 20 17.72 -1.24 -0.73
C ASN A 20 18.53 -2.15 -1.69
N ASP A 21 19.15 -3.21 -1.17
CA ASP A 21 19.98 -4.14 -1.95
C ASP A 21 19.17 -5.28 -2.56
N LEU A 22 17.86 -5.33 -2.29
CA LEU A 22 16.95 -6.34 -2.81
C LEU A 22 16.01 -5.76 -3.88
N PRO A 23 15.50 -6.60 -4.81
CA PRO A 23 14.52 -6.17 -5.80
C PRO A 23 13.26 -5.56 -5.16
N PHE A 24 12.56 -4.71 -5.92
CA PHE A 24 11.27 -4.18 -5.49
C PHE A 24 10.26 -5.30 -5.24
N HIS A 25 9.68 -5.32 -4.05
CA HIS A 25 8.56 -6.15 -3.69
C HIS A 25 7.30 -5.30 -3.70
N PHE A 26 6.47 -5.49 -4.73
CA PHE A 26 5.16 -4.85 -4.84
C PHE A 26 4.12 -5.69 -4.13
N PHE A 27 3.32 -5.08 -3.27
CA PHE A 27 2.32 -5.78 -2.50
C PHE A 27 1.05 -4.97 -2.28
N GLY A 28 -0.01 -5.70 -1.92
CA GLY A 28 -1.32 -5.16 -1.56
C GLY A 28 -1.89 -5.91 -0.37
N HIS A 29 -3.17 -6.31 -0.46
CA HIS A 29 -3.92 -7.10 0.53
C HIS A 29 -4.37 -6.33 1.78
N VAL A 30 -3.57 -5.37 2.26
CA VAL A 30 -3.97 -4.46 3.34
C VAL A 30 -4.20 -3.08 2.76
N ALA A 31 -5.48 -2.67 2.70
CA ALA A 31 -5.86 -1.37 2.17
C ALA A 31 -5.38 -0.22 3.07
N SER A 32 -4.76 0.80 2.46
CA SER A 32 -4.32 2.05 3.08
C SER A 32 -4.95 3.23 2.37
N ALA A 33 -5.11 4.37 3.06
CA ALA A 33 -5.59 5.60 2.45
C ALA A 33 -4.67 6.06 1.30
N ASN A 34 -3.36 5.89 1.46
CA ASN A 34 -2.35 6.24 0.47
C ASN A 34 -1.39 5.07 0.22
N ALA A 35 -0.81 5.03 -0.98
CA ALA A 35 0.31 4.15 -1.27
C ALA A 35 1.55 4.62 -0.50
N PHE A 36 2.36 3.67 -0.04
CA PHE A 36 3.58 3.97 0.70
C PHE A 36 4.73 3.10 0.22
N ARG A 37 5.95 3.51 0.56
CA ARG A 37 7.18 2.79 0.22
C ARG A 37 8.13 2.77 1.40
N ILE A 38 8.67 1.59 1.70
CA ILE A 38 9.72 1.38 2.70
C ILE A 38 10.88 0.65 1.99
N GLN A 39 11.89 1.39 1.55
CA GLN A 39 13.02 0.88 0.75
C GLN A 39 12.54 0.09 -0.49
N ASN A 40 12.77 -1.22 -0.57
CA ASN A 40 12.28 -2.05 -1.66
C ASN A 40 10.83 -2.53 -1.52
N LYS A 41 10.17 -2.31 -0.38
CA LYS A 41 8.76 -2.68 -0.15
C LYS A 41 7.87 -1.57 -0.70
N VAL A 42 7.06 -1.87 -1.71
CA VAL A 42 6.19 -0.91 -2.41
C VAL A 42 4.73 -1.35 -2.28
N HIS A 43 3.93 -0.57 -1.58
CA HIS A 43 2.51 -0.85 -1.39
C HIS A 43 1.67 -0.16 -2.48
N LEU A 44 0.66 -0.87 -3.00
CA LEU A 44 -0.26 -0.34 -4.04
C LEU A 44 -1.75 -0.48 -3.67
N ASP A 45 -2.09 -1.19 -2.59
CA ASP A 45 -3.49 -1.42 -2.23
C ASP A 45 -4.09 -0.21 -1.52
N THR A 46 -4.58 0.70 -2.34
CA THR A 46 -5.18 1.96 -1.90
C THR A 46 -6.69 1.89 -1.78
N GLY A 47 -7.24 0.67 -1.65
CA GLY A 47 -8.66 0.48 -1.41
C GLY A 47 -9.54 0.99 -2.55
N CYS A 48 -9.19 0.70 -3.81
CA CYS A 48 -9.98 1.11 -4.98
C CYS A 48 -11.46 0.76 -4.79
N VAL A 49 -11.80 -0.47 -4.37
CA VAL A 49 -13.19 -0.92 -4.15
C VAL A 49 -13.95 -0.11 -3.08
N HIS A 50 -13.23 0.55 -2.17
CA HIS A 50 -13.78 1.48 -1.17
C HIS A 50 -13.98 2.90 -1.73
N SER A 51 -13.96 3.08 -3.05
CA SER A 51 -14.05 4.38 -3.72
C SER A 51 -12.97 5.37 -3.28
N ASN A 52 -11.78 4.84 -2.94
CA ASN A 52 -10.61 5.66 -2.62
C ASN A 52 -9.75 5.84 -3.87
N LEU A 53 -8.62 5.14 -3.98
CA LEU A 53 -7.70 5.30 -5.11
C LEU A 53 -7.43 3.96 -5.81
N LEU A 54 -7.22 4.01 -7.13
CA LEU A 54 -6.54 2.98 -7.89
C LEU A 54 -5.08 3.41 -8.08
N THR A 55 -4.14 2.61 -7.61
CA THR A 55 -2.71 2.93 -7.67
C THR A 55 -1.96 2.00 -8.62
N ALA A 56 -1.09 2.59 -9.43
CA ALA A 56 -0.17 1.91 -10.31
C ALA A 56 1.28 2.28 -9.97
N ALA A 57 2.19 1.34 -10.23
CA ALA A 57 3.62 1.56 -10.24
C ALA A 57 4.19 1.33 -11.63
N THR A 58 5.15 2.15 -12.03
CA THR A 58 5.90 2.00 -13.28
C THR A 58 7.38 1.97 -12.96
N ILE A 59 8.08 0.94 -13.46
CA ILE A 59 9.53 0.82 -13.37
C ILE A 59 10.13 1.10 -14.74
N HIS A 60 11.11 2.00 -14.79
CA HIS A 60 11.90 2.25 -15.99
C HIS A 60 13.35 2.53 -15.61
N ASN A 61 14.30 1.73 -16.11
CA ASN A 61 15.74 1.86 -15.83
C ASN A 61 16.05 2.06 -14.33
N GLN A 62 15.49 1.20 -13.47
CA GLN A 62 15.64 1.23 -12.00
C GLN A 62 14.91 2.40 -11.30
N SER A 63 14.34 3.35 -12.03
CA SER A 63 13.46 4.37 -11.47
C SER A 63 12.05 3.83 -11.25
N LEU A 64 11.52 4.04 -10.05
CA LEU A 64 10.15 3.69 -9.68
C LEU A 64 9.30 4.96 -9.61
N LYS A 65 8.19 4.99 -10.34
CA LYS A 65 7.14 6.01 -10.23
C LYS A 65 5.86 5.37 -9.74
N ILE A 66 5.19 6.00 -8.77
CA ILE A 66 3.89 5.59 -8.25
C ILE A 66 2.88 6.67 -8.63
N LYS A 67 1.72 6.26 -9.15
CA LYS A 67 0.62 7.15 -9.49
C LYS A 67 -0.68 6.57 -8.97
N SER A 68 -1.49 7.41 -8.36
CA SER A 68 -2.82 7.07 -7.88
C SER A 68 -3.86 7.93 -8.60
N ILE A 69 -5.01 7.34 -8.92
CA ILE A 69 -6.17 8.05 -9.47
C ILE A 69 -7.38 7.80 -8.56
N PRO A 70 -8.24 8.81 -8.32
CA PRO A 70 -9.49 8.59 -7.59
C PRO A 70 -10.41 7.60 -8.29
N SER A 71 -11.05 6.75 -7.51
CA SER A 71 -12.09 5.83 -7.98
C SER A 71 -13.46 6.47 -7.77
N HIS A 72 -14.25 6.56 -8.84
CA HIS A 72 -15.57 7.20 -8.84
C HIS A 72 -16.68 6.19 -9.10
N HIS A 73 -16.85 5.23 -8.18
CA HIS A 73 -17.96 4.29 -8.18
C HIS A 73 -18.72 4.35 -6.86
N GLU A 74 -19.98 3.94 -6.91
CA GLU A 74 -20.78 3.76 -5.70
C GLU A 74 -20.25 2.57 -4.90
N THR A 75 -20.12 2.73 -3.58
CA THR A 75 -19.69 1.65 -2.67
C THR A 75 -20.54 1.69 -1.42
N THR A 76 -20.75 0.52 -0.83
CA THR A 76 -21.36 0.38 0.50
C THR A 76 -20.31 0.25 1.61
N LEU A 77 -19.03 0.30 1.24
CA LEU A 77 -17.90 0.09 2.14
C LEU A 77 -17.38 1.41 2.71
N ASP A 78 -18.17 2.07 3.58
CA ASP A 78 -17.89 3.38 4.20
C ASP A 78 -16.77 3.38 5.26
N LYS A 79 -15.90 2.36 5.29
CA LYS A 79 -14.84 2.27 6.29
C LYS A 79 -13.70 3.22 5.93
N LYS A 80 -13.40 4.16 6.84
CA LYS A 80 -12.20 5.00 6.75
C LYS A 80 -10.94 4.12 6.69
N LEU A 81 -10.21 4.22 5.59
CA LEU A 81 -8.95 3.51 5.40
C LEU A 81 -7.87 4.09 6.34
N PRO A 82 -7.01 3.25 6.92
CA PRO A 82 -5.93 3.72 7.79
C PRO A 82 -4.87 4.45 6.97
N HIS A 83 -4.20 5.44 7.57
CA HIS A 83 -2.90 5.89 7.08
C HIS A 83 -1.84 4.98 7.67
N LEU A 84 -1.21 4.20 6.80
CA LEU A 84 -0.02 3.42 7.13
C LEU A 84 1.23 4.19 6.70
N PHE A 85 2.38 3.81 7.25
CA PHE A 85 3.76 4.26 6.97
C PHE A 85 3.96 5.60 6.23
#